data_AF-A0A498REY6-F1
#
_entry.id   AF-A0A498REY6-F1
#
_cell.length_a   1.000
_cell.length_b   1.000
_cell.length_c   1.000
_cell.angle_alpha   90.00
_cell.angle_beta   90.00
_cell.angle_gamma   90.00
#
_symmetry.space_group_name_H-M   'P 1'
#
loop_
_entity.id
_entity.type
_entity.pdbx_description
1 polymer ?
#
loop_
_entity_poly.entity_id
_entity_poly.type
_entity_poly.pdbx_seq_one_letter_code
_entity_poly.pdbx_strand_id
1 'polypeptide(L)'
;MKIRADFVSNSSSVSFLLTMKKDMAERMAELSVNTGKARLINFIREQMEENGTEFSANGENIYSMLVTSRPKQIKEILGRYFKDGGLFYEWKIPDLNQEDFSGFSEEELWAMIYSLLHRGKISELKVIGGTPLCGKLRAE
;
A
#
# COMPACT_ATOMS: atom_id res chain seq x y z
N MET A 1 41.15 -5.27 11.97
CA MET A 1 39.99 -4.73 11.24
C MET A 1 38.80 -5.63 11.55
N LYS A 2 37.89 -5.21 12.44
CA LYS A 2 36.64 -5.94 12.71
C LYS A 2 35.63 -5.54 11.64
N ILE A 3 35.19 -6.49 10.81
CA ILE A 3 34.04 -6.28 9.94
C ILE A 3 32.83 -6.16 10.87
N ARG A 4 32.31 -4.94 11.04
CA ARG A 4 31.00 -4.77 11.65
C ARG A 4 29.98 -5.35 10.69
N ALA A 5 29.32 -6.43 11.08
CA ALA A 5 28.15 -6.97 10.42
C ALA A 5 26.93 -6.07 10.67
N ASP A 6 27.09 -4.76 10.52
CA ASP A 6 26.02 -3.77 10.59
C ASP A 6 25.39 -3.68 9.19
N PHE A 7 24.87 -4.80 8.66
CA PHE A 7 23.88 -4.72 7.59
C PHE A 7 22.57 -4.25 8.23
N VAL A 8 22.49 -2.96 8.52
CA VAL A 8 21.24 -2.30 8.94
C VAL A 8 20.47 -1.95 7.66
N SER A 9 19.72 -2.89 7.12
CA SER A 9 18.79 -2.66 6.01
C SER A 9 17.41 -2.20 6.50
N ASN A 10 17.35 -1.20 7.39
CA ASN A 10 16.11 -0.85 8.10
C ASN A 10 15.56 0.55 7.75
N SER A 11 16.23 1.31 6.87
CA SER A 11 15.80 2.67 6.48
C SER A 11 15.68 2.89 4.98
N SER A 12 15.88 1.87 4.15
CA SER A 12 15.71 1.97 2.71
C SER A 12 14.23 2.15 2.38
N SER A 13 13.90 3.27 1.75
CA SER A 13 12.60 3.45 1.11
C SER A 13 12.43 2.42 0.00
N VAL A 14 11.21 1.90 -0.16
CA VAL A 14 10.84 1.00 -1.25
C VAL A 14 9.74 1.65 -2.05
N SER A 15 9.95 1.69 -3.36
CA SER A 15 8.97 2.24 -4.31
C SER A 15 8.18 1.11 -4.96
N PHE A 16 6.90 1.37 -5.21
CA PHE A 16 5.97 0.45 -5.84
C PHE A 16 5.25 1.17 -6.96
N LEU A 17 5.06 0.49 -8.09
CA LEU A 17 4.12 0.88 -9.12
C LEU A 17 2.76 0.27 -8.77
N LEU A 18 1.79 1.13 -8.47
CA LEU A 18 0.39 0.74 -8.36
C LEU A 18 -0.27 0.81 -9.73
N THR A 19 -1.14 -0.17 -10.01
CA THR A 19 -1.94 -0.22 -11.24
C THR A 19 -3.37 -0.63 -10.92
N MET A 20 -4.33 -0.01 -11.59
CA MET A 20 -5.75 -0.25 -11.36
C MET A 20 -6.56 -0.03 -12.64
N LYS A 21 -7.55 -0.88 -12.88
CA LYS A 21 -8.60 -0.62 -13.88
C LYS A 21 -9.80 0.03 -13.18
N LYS A 22 -10.21 1.22 -13.64
CA LYS A 22 -11.17 2.07 -12.91
C LYS A 22 -12.55 1.41 -12.72
N ASP A 23 -13.13 0.91 -13.80
CA ASP A 23 -14.43 0.23 -13.80
C ASP A 23 -14.48 -0.97 -12.83
N MET A 24 -13.38 -1.72 -12.72
CA MET A 24 -13.26 -2.84 -11.80
C MET A 24 -13.16 -2.37 -10.35
N ALA A 25 -12.43 -1.28 -10.10
CA ALA A 25 -12.30 -0.72 -8.76
C ALA A 25 -13.63 -0.17 -8.24
N GLU A 26 -14.38 0.55 -9.08
CA GLU A 26 -15.74 1.03 -8.77
C GLU A 26 -16.67 -0.14 -8.41
N ARG A 27 -16.75 -1.16 -9.27
CA ARG A 27 -17.57 -2.34 -9.01
C ARG A 27 -17.15 -3.10 -7.75
N MET A 28 -15.85 -3.23 -7.48
CA MET A 28 -15.38 -3.95 -6.29
C MET A 28 -15.67 -3.18 -5.00
N ALA A 29 -15.60 -1.85 -5.05
CA ALA A 29 -15.98 -1.01 -3.92
C ALA A 29 -17.47 -1.15 -3.59
N GLU A 30 -18.34 -1.18 -4.60
CA GLU A 30 -19.78 -1.44 -4.46
C GLU A 30 -20.09 -2.85 -3.91
N LEU A 31 -19.31 -3.85 -4.31
CA LEU A 31 -19.50 -5.23 -3.82
C LEU A 31 -18.95 -5.46 -2.41
N SER A 32 -17.99 -4.65 -1.96
CA SER A 32 -17.32 -4.79 -0.66
C SER A 32 -17.85 -3.78 0.36
N VAL A 33 -19.04 -3.21 0.14
CA VAL A 33 -19.66 -2.18 0.98
C VAL A 33 -19.64 -2.57 2.46
N ASN A 34 -19.30 -1.60 3.32
CA ASN A 34 -19.13 -1.74 4.78
C ASN A 34 -17.94 -2.59 5.23
N THR A 35 -16.91 -2.76 4.40
CA THR A 35 -15.65 -3.39 4.81
C THR A 35 -14.48 -2.41 4.76
N GLY A 36 -13.47 -2.60 5.60
CA GLY A 36 -12.20 -1.88 5.51
C GLY A 36 -11.55 -2.01 4.14
N LYS A 37 -11.74 -3.16 3.48
CA LYS A 37 -11.33 -3.39 2.09
C LYS A 37 -11.95 -2.39 1.12
N ALA A 38 -13.26 -2.14 1.17
CA ALA A 38 -13.88 -1.11 0.32
C ALA A 38 -13.30 0.27 0.58
N ARG A 39 -13.05 0.62 1.84
CA ARG A 39 -12.44 1.91 2.20
C ARG A 39 -11.04 2.06 1.56
N LEU A 40 -10.21 1.02 1.62
CA LEU A 40 -8.88 1.04 0.99
C LEU A 40 -8.96 1.13 -0.54
N ILE A 41 -9.86 0.38 -1.18
CA ILE A 41 -10.04 0.44 -2.64
C ILE A 41 -10.47 1.83 -3.08
N ASN A 42 -11.48 2.41 -2.42
CA ASN A 42 -11.95 3.75 -2.74
C ASN A 42 -10.87 4.80 -2.54
N PHE A 43 -10.13 4.72 -1.44
CA PHE A 43 -9.04 5.63 -1.18
C PHE A 43 -7.94 5.54 -2.25
N ILE A 44 -7.50 4.33 -2.64
CA ILE A 44 -6.52 4.17 -3.72
C ILE A 44 -7.07 4.72 -5.04
N ARG A 45 -8.33 4.44 -5.36
CA ARG A 45 -8.98 4.92 -6.59
C ARG A 45 -8.94 6.44 -6.66
N GLU A 46 -9.40 7.12 -5.62
CA GLU A 46 -9.40 8.59 -5.51
C GLU A 46 -7.98 9.14 -5.68
N GLN A 47 -7.00 8.57 -4.96
CA GLN A 47 -5.61 9.00 -5.05
C GLN A 47 -5.00 8.81 -6.45
N MET A 48 -5.35 7.72 -7.14
CA MET A 48 -4.87 7.45 -8.51
C MET A 48 -5.59 8.30 -9.57
N GLU A 49 -6.84 8.70 -9.34
CA GLU A 49 -7.56 9.64 -10.22
C GLU A 49 -6.99 11.05 -10.10
N GLU A 50 -6.64 11.49 -8.89
CA GLU A 50 -6.11 12.83 -8.64
C GLU A 50 -4.63 12.97 -9.00
N ASN A 51 -3.82 11.98 -8.66
CA ASN A 51 -2.35 12.07 -8.71
C ASN A 51 -1.68 11.05 -9.64
N GLY A 52 -2.45 10.13 -10.22
CA GLY A 52 -1.94 9.09 -11.09
C GLY A 52 -1.82 9.51 -12.56
N THR A 53 -1.41 8.55 -13.38
CA THR A 53 -1.38 8.66 -14.84
C THR A 53 -2.35 7.66 -15.44
N GLU A 54 -3.30 8.16 -16.22
CA GLU A 54 -4.19 7.34 -17.04
C GLU A 54 -3.51 6.98 -18.36
N PHE A 55 -3.61 5.72 -18.76
CA PHE A 55 -3.16 5.24 -20.06
C PHE A 55 -4.08 4.14 -20.58
N SER A 56 -4.04 3.90 -21.89
CA SER A 56 -4.81 2.81 -22.50
C SER A 56 -3.91 1.60 -22.75
N ALA A 57 -4.38 0.41 -22.37
CA ALA A 57 -3.74 -0.86 -22.70
C ALA A 57 -4.81 -1.83 -23.23
N ASN A 58 -4.60 -2.36 -24.45
CA ASN A 58 -5.57 -3.22 -25.13
C ASN A 58 -7.00 -2.61 -25.24
N GLY A 59 -7.08 -1.29 -25.39
CA GLY A 59 -8.36 -0.56 -25.48
C GLY A 59 -9.05 -0.33 -24.13
N GLU A 60 -8.41 -0.69 -23.01
CA GLU A 60 -8.91 -0.52 -21.65
C GLU A 60 -8.17 0.64 -20.97
N ASN A 61 -8.90 1.47 -20.22
CA ASN A 61 -8.30 2.56 -19.44
C ASN A 61 -7.75 2.02 -18.11
N ILE A 62 -6.47 2.25 -17.87
CA ILE A 62 -5.73 1.83 -16.69
C ILE A 62 -5.10 3.06 -16.06
N TYR A 63 -5.19 3.14 -14.74
CA TYR A 63 -4.46 4.12 -13.94
C TYR A 63 -3.19 3.49 -13.39
N SER A 64 -2.11 4.26 -13.37
CA SER A 64 -0.88 3.91 -12.68
C SER A 64 -0.41 5.04 -11.77
N MET A 65 0.24 4.68 -10.67
CA MET A 65 0.80 5.66 -9.74
C MET A 65 2.04 5.08 -9.06
N LEU A 66 3.09 5.89 -9.00
CA LEU A 66 4.31 5.55 -8.26
C LEU A 66 4.16 5.97 -6.80
N VAL A 67 4.33 5.03 -5.87
CA VAL A 67 4.30 5.31 -4.43
C VAL A 67 5.60 4.87 -3.78
N THR A 68 6.05 5.62 -2.78
CA THR A 68 7.29 5.30 -2.05
C THR A 68 7.01 5.24 -0.56
N SER A 69 7.40 4.13 0.07
CA SER A 69 7.12 3.87 1.47
C SER A 69 8.40 3.63 2.26
N ARG A 70 8.35 3.94 3.57
CA ARG A 70 9.43 3.67 4.52
C ARG A 70 8.88 2.83 5.67
N PRO A 71 9.35 1.59 5.89
CA PRO A 71 8.83 0.73 6.95
C PRO A 71 8.81 1.37 8.35
N LYS A 72 9.78 2.24 8.63
CA LYS A 72 9.83 3.00 9.89
C LYS A 72 8.59 3.90 10.08
N GLN A 73 8.19 4.64 9.05
CA GLN A 73 7.01 5.53 9.11
C GLN A 73 5.72 4.74 9.31
N ILE A 74 5.60 3.57 8.66
CA ILE A 74 4.44 2.69 8.84
C ILE A 74 4.31 2.28 10.31
N LYS A 75 5.43 1.94 10.95
CA LYS A 75 5.45 1.53 12.37
C LYS A 75 5.08 2.69 13.32
N GLU A 76 5.49 3.91 12.98
CA GLU A 76 5.15 5.12 13.74
C GLU A 76 3.65 5.42 13.63
N ILE A 77 3.09 5.37 12.41
CA ILE A 77 1.67 5.67 12.14
C ILE A 77 0.76 4.57 12.71
N LEU A 78 1.06 3.30 12.45
CA LEU A 78 0.25 2.16 12.88
C LEU A 78 0.71 1.59 14.24
N GLY A 79 1.37 2.40 15.07
CA GLY A 79 1.99 1.99 16.34
C GLY A 79 1.08 1.14 17.24
N ARG A 80 -0.23 1.44 17.27
CA ARG A 80 -1.24 0.69 18.05
C ARG A 80 -1.28 -0.81 17.76
N TYR A 81 -0.83 -1.22 16.58
CA TYR A 81 -0.85 -2.61 16.15
C TYR A 81 0.44 -3.37 16.46
N PHE A 82 1.52 -2.67 16.82
CA PHE A 82 2.82 -3.27 17.14
C PHE A 82 2.98 -3.33 18.67
N LYS A 83 2.83 -4.52 19.26
CA LYS A 83 3.12 -4.74 20.68
C LYS A 83 4.63 -4.59 20.95
N ASP A 84 4.99 -3.86 22.01
CA ASP A 84 6.31 -3.86 22.68
C ASP A 84 7.54 -3.94 21.74
N GLY A 85 7.60 -3.08 20.74
CA GLY A 85 8.75 -3.01 19.83
C GLY A 85 8.80 -4.11 18.76
N GLY A 86 7.77 -4.96 18.64
CA GLY A 86 7.66 -6.05 17.67
C GLY A 86 8.01 -5.65 16.24
N LEU A 87 8.60 -6.58 15.48
CA LEU A 87 9.11 -6.25 14.15
C LEU A 87 7.96 -5.98 13.17
N PHE A 88 8.17 -5.04 12.25
CA PHE A 88 7.21 -4.74 11.19
C PHE A 88 6.81 -6.01 10.41
N TYR A 89 7.81 -6.88 10.19
CA TYR A 89 7.64 -8.16 9.50
C TYR A 89 7.04 -9.29 10.37
N GLU A 90 6.76 -9.07 11.64
CA GLU A 90 6.12 -10.05 12.53
C GLU A 90 4.66 -9.70 12.84
N TRP A 91 4.28 -8.43 12.68
CA TRP A 91 2.90 -8.01 12.87
C TRP A 91 1.94 -8.65 11.85
N LYS A 92 0.78 -9.08 12.33
CA LYS A 92 -0.31 -9.64 11.52
C LYS A 92 -1.26 -8.54 11.07
N ILE A 93 -1.30 -8.28 9.77
CA ILE A 93 -2.28 -7.36 9.16
C ILE A 93 -3.71 -7.83 9.53
N PRO A 94 -4.60 -6.93 9.98
CA PRO A 94 -5.98 -7.26 10.29
C PRO A 94 -6.73 -7.82 9.07
N ASP A 95 -7.81 -8.57 9.31
CA ASP A 95 -8.66 -9.05 8.21
C ASP A 95 -9.44 -7.86 7.63
N LEU A 96 -9.13 -7.53 6.37
CA LEU A 96 -9.71 -6.38 5.66
C LEU A 96 -11.24 -6.49 5.47
N ASN A 97 -11.82 -7.69 5.62
CA ASN A 97 -13.27 -7.88 5.52
C ASN A 97 -13.99 -7.73 6.87
N GLN A 98 -13.25 -7.84 7.98
CA GLN A 98 -13.83 -7.80 9.33
C GLN A 98 -13.59 -6.45 10.01
N GLU A 99 -12.50 -5.77 9.69
CA GLU A 99 -12.21 -4.49 10.29
C GLU A 99 -12.85 -3.30 9.58
N ASP A 100 -13.23 -2.32 10.39
CA ASP A 100 -13.69 -1.02 9.94
C ASP A 100 -12.52 -0.01 9.93
N PHE A 101 -12.25 0.57 8.76
CA PHE A 101 -11.25 1.63 8.57
C PHE A 101 -11.89 3.00 8.32
N SER A 102 -13.20 3.16 8.57
CA SER A 102 -13.92 4.43 8.39
C SER A 102 -13.30 5.58 9.18
N GLY A 103 -12.80 5.29 10.39
CA GLY A 103 -12.14 6.27 11.27
C GLY A 103 -10.66 6.51 11.00
N PHE A 104 -10.06 5.87 9.99
CA PHE A 104 -8.64 6.04 9.70
C PHE A 104 -8.38 7.35 8.96
N SER A 105 -7.31 8.05 9.34
CA SER A 105 -6.76 9.16 8.58
C SER A 105 -6.13 8.69 7.26
N GLU A 106 -5.89 9.61 6.33
CA GLU A 106 -5.21 9.29 5.07
C GLU A 106 -3.82 8.67 5.29
N GLU A 107 -3.08 9.16 6.29
CA GLU A 107 -1.76 8.62 6.66
C GLU A 107 -1.88 7.16 7.12
N GLU A 108 -2.90 6.84 7.92
CA GLU A 108 -3.14 5.48 8.40
C GLU A 108 -3.61 4.55 7.28
N LEU A 109 -4.44 5.04 6.35
CA LEU A 109 -4.83 4.30 5.15
C LEU A 109 -3.61 3.99 4.28
N TRP A 110 -2.76 4.99 4.02
CA TRP A 110 -1.50 4.78 3.30
C TRP A 110 -0.58 3.79 4.01
N ALA A 111 -0.43 3.91 5.33
CA ALA A 111 0.38 2.98 6.12
C ALA A 111 -0.16 1.53 6.03
N MET A 112 -1.49 1.36 5.97
CA MET A 112 -2.12 0.04 5.75
C MET A 112 -1.82 -0.49 4.34
N ILE A 113 -1.94 0.35 3.31
CA ILE A 113 -1.65 -0.02 1.91
C ILE A 113 -0.18 -0.40 1.74
N TYR A 114 0.73 0.38 2.31
CA TYR A 114 2.15 0.05 2.31
C TYR A 114 2.41 -1.27 3.05
N SER A 115 1.69 -1.54 4.14
CA SER A 115 1.78 -2.83 4.81
C SER A 115 1.38 -3.98 3.88
N LEU A 116 0.29 -3.85 3.12
CA LEU A 116 -0.09 -4.85 2.12
C LEU A 116 0.97 -5.02 1.02
N LEU A 117 1.55 -3.92 0.52
CA LEU A 117 2.59 -3.95 -0.52
C LEU A 117 3.86 -4.67 -0.06
N HIS A 118 4.40 -4.28 1.10
CA HIS A 118 5.61 -4.91 1.68
C HIS A 118 5.41 -6.40 1.98
N ARG A 119 4.16 -6.84 2.17
CA ARG A 119 3.83 -8.24 2.43
C ARG A 119 3.40 -9.03 1.19
N GLY A 120 3.38 -8.41 0.01
CA GLY A 120 2.86 -9.04 -1.20
C GLY A 120 1.36 -9.39 -1.11
N LYS A 121 0.62 -8.69 -0.25
CA LYS A 121 -0.81 -8.88 0.05
C LYS A 121 -1.71 -7.83 -0.60
N ILE A 122 -1.17 -6.94 -1.43
CA ILE A 122 -1.98 -5.93 -2.15
C ILE A 122 -3.06 -6.58 -3.03
N SER A 123 -2.79 -7.78 -3.53
CA SER A 123 -3.75 -8.60 -4.30
C SER A 123 -4.98 -9.02 -3.49
N GLU A 124 -4.97 -8.91 -2.15
CA GLU A 124 -6.18 -9.10 -1.33
C GLU A 124 -7.26 -8.05 -1.68
N LEU A 125 -6.86 -6.89 -2.23
CA LEU A 125 -7.78 -5.89 -2.78
C LEU A 125 -8.37 -6.30 -4.14
N LYS A 126 -7.90 -7.39 -4.76
CA LYS A 126 -8.32 -7.99 -6.05
C LYS A 126 -8.15 -7.14 -7.30
N VAL A 127 -8.40 -5.84 -7.22
CA VAL A 127 -8.44 -4.89 -8.35
C VAL A 127 -7.23 -3.97 -8.43
N ILE A 128 -6.36 -4.04 -7.43
CA ILE A 128 -5.13 -3.25 -7.33
C ILE A 128 -3.93 -4.18 -7.55
N GLY A 129 -3.12 -3.85 -8.54
CA GLY A 129 -1.78 -4.41 -8.72
C GLY A 129 -0.75 -3.57 -8.00
N GLY A 130 0.29 -4.22 -7.46
CA GLY A 130 1.43 -3.54 -6.87
C GLY A 130 2.72 -4.25 -7.25
N THR A 131 3.58 -3.57 -8.00
CA THR A 131 4.85 -4.10 -8.48
C THR A 131 6.00 -3.38 -7.77
N PRO A 132 6.86 -4.09 -7.02
CA PRO A 132 8.02 -3.45 -6.41
C PRO A 132 9.00 -2.99 -7.49
N LEU A 133 9.52 -1.77 -7.35
CA LEU A 133 10.54 -1.24 -8.24
C LEU A 133 11.91 -1.34 -7.56
N CYS A 134 12.82 -2.07 -8.18
CA CYS A 134 14.20 -2.18 -7.72
C CYS A 134 15.06 -1.10 -8.42
N GLY A 135 15.43 -0.06 -7.68
CA GLY A 135 16.36 0.97 -8.16
C GLY A 135 16.11 2.31 -7.48
N LYS A 136 17.20 3.01 -7.12
CA LYS A 136 17.10 4.42 -6.74
C LYS A 136 16.58 5.19 -7.95
N LEU A 137 15.29 5.49 -8.00
CA LEU A 137 14.83 6.67 -8.72
C LEU A 137 15.41 7.86 -7.96
N ARG A 138 16.63 8.26 -8.33
CA ARG A 138 17.14 9.58 -7.98
C ARG A 138 16.21 10.55 -8.71
N ALA A 139 15.38 11.25 -7.94
CA ALA A 139 14.79 12.48 -8.45
C ALA A 139 15.95 13.36 -8.93
N GLU A 140 15.92 13.74 -10.20
CA GLU A 140 16.75 14.83 -10.73
C GLU A 140 16.25 16.17 -10.17
#